data_AF-A0A1B1N2Z3-F1
#
_entry.id   AF-A0A1B1N2Z3-F1
#
_cell.length_a   1.000
_cell.length_b   1.000
_cell.length_c   1.000
_cell.angle_alpha   90.00
_cell.angle_beta   90.00
_cell.angle_gamma   90.00
#
_symmetry.space_group_name_H-M   'P 1'
#
loop_
_entity.id
_entity.type
_entity.pdbx_description
1 polymer ?
#
loop_
_entity_poly.entity_id
_entity_poly.type
_entity_poly.pdbx_seq_one_letter_code
_entity_poly.pdbx_strand_id
1 'polypeptide(L)'
;MESLRKLVQDMVAAGTGQAGLISATLSQRRSKGDGADYTKVQIKPVELKGKLHYQLAYHYANKVTHDNLLPELLEDRLMELFETTFRQGLFNTAEADYQVLISKKFKVSILKKPATKQSAVLSHNRKKQYILEEGTPVPFLVELGIMSPEGRVFAKRYDKYKQINRFLEMIEDVAGDLPQGRPLTIVDFGCGKSYLTFALYHYLSVERGMELKVVGLDLKADVIEHCSLLANKLAYNNLRFLVGDIADYDELNRVDMVVTLHACDTATDAALEKAVRWGASVILSVPCCQHELFSQVDAPALEPLLSHGILKERFSALATDAIRAKLLDVLGYKTQLLEFIDMEHTPKNIMIRAVKGSSGDTARLWREYTAFRSFLSASPYLENACRDLLPQGEQI
;
A
#
# COMPACT_ATOMS: atom_id res chain seq x y z
N MET A 1 -32.42 -1.39 30.98
CA MET A 1 -32.47 -0.31 29.97
C MET A 1 -31.93 0.99 30.53
N GLU A 2 -32.29 1.37 31.76
CA GLU A 2 -31.77 2.57 32.44
C GLU A 2 -30.22 2.63 32.52
N SER A 3 -29.54 1.53 32.86
CA SER A 3 -28.07 1.49 32.89
C SER A 3 -27.41 1.71 31.51
N LEU A 4 -28.07 1.28 30.43
CA LEU A 4 -27.62 1.52 29.07
C LEU A 4 -27.85 2.97 28.67
N ARG A 5 -29.03 3.51 29.01
CA ARG A 5 -29.36 4.92 28.79
C ARG A 5 -28.33 5.83 29.44
N LYS A 6 -28.01 5.56 30.72
CA LYS A 6 -26.97 6.30 31.45
C LYS A 6 -25.60 6.22 30.76
N LEU A 7 -25.17 5.03 30.34
CA LEU A 7 -23.89 4.87 29.62
C LEU A 7 -23.84 5.72 28.34
N VAL A 8 -24.93 5.73 27.57
CA VAL A 8 -25.03 6.52 26.34
C VAL A 8 -25.04 8.02 26.64
N GLN A 9 -25.79 8.44 27.67
CA GLN A 9 -25.81 9.83 28.14
C GLN A 9 -24.43 10.32 28.54
N ASP A 10 -23.69 9.52 29.32
CA ASP A 10 -22.33 9.85 29.75
C ASP A 10 -21.39 10.03 28.53
N MET A 11 -21.50 9.15 27.52
CA MET A 11 -20.71 9.25 26.29
C MET A 11 -21.09 10.46 25.43
N VAL A 12 -22.38 10.78 25.34
CA VAL A 12 -22.88 11.93 24.57
C VAL A 12 -22.47 13.24 25.25
N ALA A 13 -22.60 13.32 26.58
CA ALA A 13 -22.20 14.48 27.37
C ALA A 13 -20.68 14.71 27.33
N ALA A 14 -19.88 13.64 27.31
CA ALA A 14 -18.44 13.72 27.16
C ALA A 14 -18.00 14.20 25.75
N GLY A 15 -18.89 14.14 24.75
CA GLY A 15 -18.65 14.62 23.40
C GLY A 15 -17.40 13.99 22.78
N THR A 16 -16.35 14.79 22.58
CA THR A 16 -15.08 14.39 21.98
C THR A 16 -13.97 14.13 23.01
N GLY A 17 -14.29 14.18 24.31
CA GLY A 17 -13.36 13.88 25.42
C GLY A 17 -13.05 12.39 25.58
N GLN A 18 -12.26 12.04 26.60
CA GLN A 18 -11.79 10.65 26.82
C GLN A 18 -12.91 9.62 27.06
N ALA A 19 -13.98 10.04 27.76
CA ALA A 19 -15.18 9.25 27.96
C ALA A 19 -16.18 9.31 26.77
N GLY A 20 -15.87 10.12 25.75
CA GLY A 20 -16.70 10.30 24.56
C GLY A 20 -16.72 9.07 23.65
N LEU A 21 -17.77 8.96 22.85
CA LEU A 21 -17.95 7.83 21.93
C LEU A 21 -16.99 7.94 20.74
N ILE A 22 -16.03 7.02 20.61
CA ILE A 22 -15.15 6.89 19.44
C ILE A 22 -15.86 6.13 18.32
N SER A 23 -16.52 5.04 18.67
CA SER A 23 -17.37 4.30 17.74
C SER A 23 -18.30 3.37 18.49
N ALA A 24 -19.45 3.06 17.90
CA ALA A 24 -20.27 1.94 18.32
C ALA A 24 -20.62 1.02 17.16
N THR A 25 -20.87 -0.25 17.47
CA THR A 25 -21.44 -1.22 16.53
C THR A 25 -22.60 -1.94 17.18
N LEU A 26 -23.78 -1.80 16.61
CA LEU A 26 -24.98 -2.55 16.99
C LEU A 26 -25.15 -3.75 16.05
N SER A 27 -25.41 -4.92 16.63
CA SER A 27 -25.51 -6.18 15.90
C SER A 27 -26.41 -7.17 16.63
N GLN A 28 -26.52 -8.41 16.10
CA GLN A 28 -27.39 -9.47 16.62
C GLN A 28 -28.85 -9.04 16.67
N ARG A 29 -29.55 -9.20 15.54
CA ARG A 29 -30.95 -8.81 15.41
C ARG A 29 -31.87 -9.56 16.38
N ARG A 30 -32.92 -8.90 16.85
CA ARG A 30 -34.02 -9.51 17.60
C ARG A 30 -34.87 -10.32 16.61
N SER A 31 -35.03 -11.62 16.84
CA SER A 31 -35.62 -12.54 15.84
C SER A 31 -37.15 -12.42 15.66
N LYS A 32 -37.80 -11.33 16.09
CA LYS A 32 -39.27 -11.14 16.01
C LYS A 32 -39.74 -9.66 15.97
N GLY A 33 -38.89 -8.68 15.67
CA GLY A 33 -39.28 -7.26 15.63
C GLY A 33 -38.87 -6.59 14.33
N ASP A 34 -39.87 -6.16 13.55
CA ASP A 34 -39.90 -5.19 12.45
C ASP A 34 -38.75 -5.17 11.43
N GLY A 35 -39.05 -5.69 10.23
CA GLY A 35 -38.86 -5.06 8.91
C GLY A 35 -37.53 -4.41 8.49
N ALA A 36 -36.52 -4.37 9.35
CA ALA A 36 -35.25 -3.71 9.10
C ALA A 36 -34.35 -4.64 8.27
N ASP A 37 -34.17 -4.35 6.99
CA ASP A 37 -33.33 -5.17 6.10
C ASP A 37 -31.81 -5.04 6.38
N TYR A 38 -31.42 -4.24 7.37
CA TYR A 38 -30.02 -4.05 7.76
C TYR A 38 -29.59 -4.99 8.89
N THR A 39 -28.36 -5.48 8.81
CA THR A 39 -27.80 -6.50 9.72
C THR A 39 -26.98 -5.89 10.85
N LYS A 40 -26.54 -4.64 10.67
CA LYS A 40 -25.59 -3.96 11.55
C LYS A 40 -25.72 -2.45 11.39
N VAL A 41 -25.55 -1.72 12.49
CA VAL A 41 -25.41 -0.26 12.48
C VAL A 41 -24.07 0.11 13.09
N GLN A 42 -23.26 0.88 12.37
CA GLN A 42 -22.02 1.45 12.89
C GLN A 42 -22.22 2.92 13.18
N ILE A 43 -21.81 3.36 14.35
CA ILE A 43 -21.91 4.75 14.78
C ILE A 43 -20.51 5.30 14.97
N LYS A 44 -20.27 6.52 14.51
CA LYS A 44 -19.04 7.27 14.78
C LYS A 44 -19.34 8.76 14.89
N PRO A 45 -18.62 9.52 15.72
CA PRO A 45 -18.70 10.96 15.72
C PRO A 45 -18.10 11.51 14.42
N VAL A 46 -18.68 12.58 13.89
CA VAL A 46 -18.23 13.29 12.70
C VAL A 46 -18.48 14.79 12.85
N GLU A 47 -17.66 15.61 12.22
CA GLU A 47 -17.87 17.06 12.17
C GLU A 47 -18.51 17.46 10.84
N LEU A 48 -19.71 18.04 10.92
CA LEU A 48 -20.46 18.55 9.77
C LEU A 48 -20.78 20.03 9.99
N LYS A 49 -20.34 20.88 9.05
CA LYS A 49 -20.52 22.33 9.10
C LYS A 49 -20.08 22.95 10.45
N GLY A 50 -18.96 22.47 11.01
CA GLY A 50 -18.40 22.97 12.28
C GLY A 50 -19.11 22.47 13.54
N LYS A 51 -20.02 21.49 13.42
CA LYS A 51 -20.77 20.93 14.55
C LYS A 51 -20.58 19.42 14.64
N LEU A 52 -20.44 18.92 15.86
CA LEU A 52 -20.42 17.49 16.14
C LEU A 52 -21.77 16.87 15.76
N HIS A 53 -21.70 15.80 14.98
CA HIS A 53 -22.80 14.89 14.68
C HIS A 53 -22.34 13.46 14.94
N TYR A 54 -23.27 12.52 14.99
CA TYR A 54 -23.00 11.10 14.99
C TYR A 54 -23.55 10.49 13.70
N GLN A 55 -22.64 9.95 12.89
CA GLN A 55 -23.01 9.24 11.67
C GLN A 55 -23.36 7.79 11.99
N LEU A 56 -24.58 7.39 11.67
CA LEU A 56 -25.08 6.03 11.71
C LEU A 56 -25.02 5.44 10.30
N ALA A 57 -24.18 4.43 10.10
CA ALA A 57 -24.07 3.66 8.87
C ALA A 57 -24.87 2.35 9.00
N TYR A 58 -25.96 2.22 8.26
CA TYR A 58 -26.84 1.06 8.24
C TYR A 58 -26.40 0.10 7.12
N HIS A 59 -26.04 -1.14 7.48
CA HIS A 59 -25.50 -2.14 6.55
C HIS A 59 -26.58 -3.11 6.09
N TYR A 60 -27.05 -2.94 4.86
CA TYR A 60 -27.97 -3.85 4.16
C TYR A 60 -27.18 -4.89 3.34
N ALA A 61 -27.86 -5.87 2.76
CA ALA A 61 -27.21 -6.91 1.95
C ALA A 61 -26.36 -6.34 0.78
N ASN A 62 -26.87 -5.31 0.09
CA ASN A 62 -26.25 -4.79 -1.13
C ASN A 62 -25.86 -3.30 -1.05
N LYS A 63 -26.07 -2.64 0.09
CA LYS A 63 -25.78 -1.20 0.23
C LYS A 63 -25.56 -0.79 1.67
N VAL A 64 -24.91 0.36 1.85
CA VAL A 64 -24.81 1.07 3.13
C VAL A 64 -25.49 2.42 2.98
N THR A 65 -26.37 2.78 3.93
CA THR A 65 -26.93 4.14 4.01
C THR A 65 -26.40 4.86 5.24
N HIS A 66 -26.37 6.19 5.18
CA HIS A 66 -25.86 7.03 6.26
C HIS A 66 -26.93 8.00 6.74
N ASP A 67 -27.02 8.14 8.04
CA ASP A 67 -27.82 9.17 8.72
C ASP A 67 -26.90 9.92 9.69
N ASN A 68 -27.05 11.24 9.81
CA ASN A 68 -26.18 12.06 10.66
C ASN A 68 -27.05 12.78 11.69
N LEU A 69 -26.87 12.42 12.96
CA LEU A 69 -27.68 12.94 14.06
C LEU A 69 -26.92 13.95 14.90
N LEU A 70 -27.62 14.96 15.41
CA LEU A 70 -27.08 15.82 16.46
C LEU A 70 -26.90 15.01 17.76
N PRO A 71 -25.95 15.38 18.65
CA PRO A 71 -25.70 14.67 19.90
C PRO A 71 -26.95 14.47 20.76
N GLU A 72 -27.83 15.47 20.81
CA GLU A 72 -29.11 15.44 21.54
C GLU A 72 -30.11 14.38 21.03
N LEU A 73 -29.97 13.92 19.79
CA LEU A 73 -30.84 12.89 19.20
C LEU A 73 -30.26 11.48 19.29
N LEU A 74 -28.98 11.34 19.66
CA LEU A 74 -28.29 10.05 19.61
C LEU A 74 -28.81 9.08 20.67
N GLU A 75 -29.13 9.58 21.87
CA GLU A 75 -29.63 8.75 22.98
C GLU A 75 -30.92 8.03 22.57
N ASP A 76 -31.93 8.79 22.18
CA ASP A 76 -33.25 8.26 21.79
C ASP A 76 -33.12 7.27 20.64
N ARG A 77 -32.29 7.58 19.64
CA ARG A 77 -32.07 6.69 18.51
C ARG A 77 -31.41 5.37 18.90
N LEU A 78 -30.40 5.39 19.77
CA LEU A 78 -29.75 4.16 20.22
C LEU A 78 -30.71 3.31 21.06
N MET A 79 -31.50 3.94 21.93
CA MET A 79 -32.50 3.23 22.74
C MET A 79 -33.56 2.57 21.86
N GLU A 80 -34.09 3.29 20.86
CA GLU A 80 -35.02 2.74 19.86
C GLU A 80 -34.43 1.51 19.15
N LEU A 81 -33.18 1.61 18.68
CA LEU A 81 -32.49 0.51 17.98
C LEU A 81 -32.28 -0.72 18.87
N PHE A 82 -32.03 -0.55 20.17
CA PHE A 82 -31.91 -1.66 21.11
C PHE A 82 -33.25 -2.25 21.55
N GLU A 83 -34.31 -1.44 21.53
CA GLU A 83 -35.66 -1.88 21.88
C GLU A 83 -36.27 -2.73 20.76
N THR A 84 -36.11 -2.27 19.52
CA THR A 84 -36.76 -2.83 18.33
C THR A 84 -35.88 -3.82 17.57
N THR A 85 -34.61 -3.50 17.35
CA THR A 85 -33.83 -4.11 16.27
C THR A 85 -32.70 -5.01 16.77
N PHE A 86 -31.87 -4.54 17.68
CA PHE A 86 -30.63 -5.20 18.11
C PHE A 86 -30.65 -5.64 19.56
N ARG A 87 -29.88 -6.69 19.86
CA ARG A 87 -29.66 -7.17 21.24
C ARG A 87 -28.21 -7.05 21.70
N GLN A 88 -27.31 -6.59 20.85
CA GLN A 88 -25.89 -6.44 21.19
C GLN A 88 -25.33 -5.11 20.67
N GLY A 89 -24.51 -4.47 21.49
CA GLY A 89 -23.73 -3.29 21.15
C GLY A 89 -22.30 -3.40 21.64
N LEU A 90 -21.36 -2.87 20.87
CA LEU A 90 -19.99 -2.62 21.32
C LEU A 90 -19.73 -1.13 21.19
N PHE A 91 -19.44 -0.45 22.30
CA PHE A 91 -19.09 0.96 22.34
C PHE A 91 -17.62 1.10 22.71
N ASN A 92 -16.89 1.93 21.98
CA ASN A 92 -15.48 2.19 22.24
C ASN A 92 -15.33 3.64 22.68
N THR A 93 -14.65 3.87 23.81
CA THR A 93 -14.15 5.18 24.26
C THR A 93 -12.64 5.10 24.43
N ALA A 94 -11.96 6.22 24.69
CA ALA A 94 -10.52 6.20 24.95
C ALA A 94 -10.18 5.49 26.28
N GLU A 95 -11.14 5.44 27.20
CA GLU A 95 -10.98 4.85 28.53
C GLU A 95 -11.30 3.35 28.57
N ALA A 96 -12.29 2.90 27.79
CA ALA A 96 -12.71 1.50 27.80
C ALA A 96 -13.60 1.11 26.62
N ASP A 97 -13.66 -0.20 26.40
CA ASP A 97 -14.65 -0.83 25.55
C ASP A 97 -15.83 -1.36 26.37
N TYR A 98 -17.05 -1.02 25.99
CA TYR A 98 -18.28 -1.45 26.65
C TYR A 98 -19.05 -2.42 25.74
N GLN A 99 -19.09 -3.69 26.13
CA GLN A 99 -19.90 -4.70 25.46
C GLN A 99 -21.27 -4.79 26.13
N VAL A 100 -22.29 -4.33 25.42
CA VAL A 100 -23.69 -4.34 25.86
C VAL A 100 -24.39 -5.58 25.29
N LEU A 101 -25.00 -6.37 26.16
CA LEU A 101 -25.79 -7.55 25.83
C LEU A 101 -27.18 -7.42 26.44
N ILE A 102 -28.22 -7.53 25.63
CA ILE A 102 -29.62 -7.44 26.06
C ILE A 102 -30.30 -8.80 25.89
N SER A 103 -30.86 -9.32 26.97
CA SER A 103 -31.59 -10.59 26.95
C SER A 103 -32.96 -10.45 26.25
N LYS A 104 -33.61 -11.59 25.96
CA LYS A 104 -34.99 -11.61 25.45
C LYS A 104 -35.99 -10.90 26.38
N LYS A 105 -35.68 -10.80 27.69
CA LYS A 105 -36.50 -10.11 28.72
C LYS A 105 -36.02 -8.67 28.98
N PHE A 106 -35.24 -8.06 28.09
CA PHE A 106 -34.69 -6.70 28.23
C PHE A 106 -33.78 -6.46 29.44
N LYS A 107 -33.28 -7.54 30.06
CA LYS A 107 -32.20 -7.43 31.05
C LYS A 107 -30.91 -7.05 30.34
N VAL A 108 -30.31 -5.93 30.73
CA VAL A 108 -29.07 -5.39 30.16
C VAL A 108 -27.88 -5.87 30.98
N SER A 109 -26.85 -6.36 30.31
CA SER A 109 -25.52 -6.61 30.86
C SER A 109 -24.50 -5.74 30.11
N ILE A 110 -23.62 -5.06 30.84
CA ILE A 110 -22.57 -4.20 30.28
C ILE A 110 -21.24 -4.69 30.82
N LEU A 111 -20.39 -5.24 29.94
CA LEU A 111 -19.03 -5.64 30.29
C LEU A 111 -18.05 -4.55 29.87
N LYS A 112 -17.30 -4.01 30.84
CA LYS A 112 -16.21 -3.06 30.61
C LYS A 112 -14.91 -3.84 30.36
N LYS A 113 -14.23 -3.54 29.25
CA LYS A 113 -12.95 -4.12 28.84
C LYS A 113 -11.92 -3.00 28.63
N PRO A 114 -10.60 -3.29 28.65
CA PRO A 114 -9.58 -2.31 28.29
C PRO A 114 -9.86 -1.68 26.92
N ALA A 115 -9.56 -0.39 26.78
CA ALA A 115 -9.79 0.33 25.53
C ALA A 115 -9.00 -0.28 24.39
N THR A 116 -9.65 -0.49 23.24
CA THR A 116 -8.98 -0.91 22.00
C THR A 116 -8.78 0.26 21.03
N LYS A 117 -9.26 1.45 21.36
CA LYS A 117 -9.18 2.67 20.54
C LYS A 117 -8.77 3.86 21.40
N GLN A 118 -7.95 4.75 20.84
CA GLN A 118 -7.36 5.88 21.59
C GLN A 118 -8.00 7.24 21.29
N SER A 119 -8.60 7.46 20.12
CA SER A 119 -9.28 8.73 19.81
C SER A 119 -10.39 8.62 18.76
N ALA A 120 -11.34 9.55 18.84
CA ALA A 120 -12.40 9.77 17.85
C ALA A 120 -11.86 10.58 16.66
N VAL A 121 -11.85 9.99 15.46
CA VAL A 121 -11.49 10.72 14.23
C VAL A 121 -12.72 11.47 13.73
N LEU A 122 -12.81 12.77 14.03
CA LEU A 122 -13.97 13.62 13.75
C LEU A 122 -14.05 14.09 12.29
N SER A 123 -12.95 14.04 11.55
CA SER A 123 -12.90 14.52 10.18
C SER A 123 -13.50 13.49 9.21
N HIS A 124 -14.50 13.90 8.41
CA HIS A 124 -15.05 13.11 7.30
C HIS A 124 -13.99 12.71 6.27
N ASN A 125 -12.93 13.52 6.16
CA ASN A 125 -11.68 13.12 5.56
C ASN A 125 -10.84 12.45 6.63
N ARG A 126 -10.55 11.14 6.53
CA ARG A 126 -9.30 10.66 7.12
C ARG A 126 -8.21 11.58 6.56
N LYS A 127 -7.60 12.45 7.37
CA LYS A 127 -6.31 13.02 6.99
C LYS A 127 -5.43 11.79 6.81
N LYS A 128 -5.13 11.43 5.57
CA LYS A 128 -4.16 10.36 5.29
C LYS A 128 -2.90 10.82 6.03
N GLN A 129 -2.48 10.06 7.03
CA GLN A 129 -1.20 10.30 7.68
C GLN A 129 -0.15 9.90 6.66
N TYR A 130 0.39 10.92 5.99
CA TYR A 130 1.49 10.76 5.06
C TYR A 130 2.78 10.62 5.87
N ILE A 131 3.72 9.81 5.37
CA ILE A 131 5.04 9.63 5.99
C ILE A 131 5.80 10.96 6.04
N LEU A 132 5.79 11.69 4.92
CA LEU A 132 6.23 13.07 4.87
C LEU A 132 5.00 13.94 5.09
N GLU A 133 4.89 14.59 6.25
CA GLU A 133 3.72 15.39 6.61
C GLU A 133 3.72 16.78 5.97
N GLU A 134 2.55 17.24 5.53
CA GLU A 134 2.36 18.62 5.08
C GLU A 134 2.37 19.57 6.28
N GLY A 135 3.06 20.70 6.15
CA GLY A 135 3.32 21.65 7.23
C GLY A 135 4.71 21.52 7.85
N THR A 136 5.41 20.43 7.58
CA THR A 136 6.83 20.25 7.94
C THR A 136 7.69 20.38 6.68
N PRO A 137 8.59 21.38 6.59
CA PRO A 137 9.45 21.54 5.43
C PRO A 137 10.38 20.34 5.24
N VAL A 138 10.25 19.65 4.12
CA VAL A 138 11.14 18.56 3.72
C VAL A 138 12.12 19.07 2.67
N PRO A 139 13.45 19.13 2.95
CA PRO A 139 14.42 19.84 2.11
C PRO A 139 14.38 19.49 0.62
N PHE A 140 14.37 18.21 0.26
CA PHE A 140 14.35 17.80 -1.15
C PHE A 140 13.01 18.14 -1.84
N LEU A 141 11.89 18.12 -1.11
CA LEU A 141 10.58 18.51 -1.67
C LEU A 141 10.50 20.01 -1.92
N VAL A 142 11.16 20.83 -1.10
CA VAL A 142 11.28 22.27 -1.32
C VAL A 142 12.10 22.56 -2.57
N GLU A 143 13.28 21.95 -2.67
CA GLU A 143 14.18 22.14 -3.82
C GLU A 143 13.58 21.67 -5.14
N LEU A 144 12.81 20.59 -5.12
CA LEU A 144 12.10 20.07 -6.29
C LEU A 144 10.80 20.84 -6.62
N GLY A 145 10.49 21.89 -5.85
CA GLY A 145 9.32 22.74 -6.06
C GLY A 145 7.99 22.03 -5.83
N ILE A 146 7.96 21.03 -4.95
CA ILE A 146 6.75 20.33 -4.50
C ILE A 146 6.18 20.99 -3.25
N MET A 147 7.06 21.41 -2.33
CA MET A 147 6.72 22.14 -1.11
C MET A 147 7.25 23.57 -1.13
N SER A 148 6.60 24.45 -0.39
CA SER A 148 7.14 25.76 -0.03
C SER A 148 8.14 25.63 1.13
N PRO A 149 9.00 26.65 1.38
CA PRO A 149 9.88 26.67 2.55
C PRO A 149 9.17 26.55 3.90
N GLU A 150 7.87 26.86 3.94
CA GLU A 150 7.00 26.72 5.12
C GLU A 150 6.33 25.33 5.21
N GLY A 151 6.68 24.39 4.33
CA GLY A 151 6.19 23.01 4.35
C GLY A 151 4.81 22.81 3.70
N ARG A 152 4.27 23.84 3.03
CA ARG A 152 2.99 23.74 2.32
C ARG A 152 3.18 23.08 0.96
N VAL A 153 2.36 22.08 0.61
CA VAL A 153 2.44 21.45 -0.72
C VAL A 153 1.74 22.34 -1.75
N PHE A 154 2.39 22.58 -2.89
CA PHE A 154 1.76 23.33 -3.97
C PHE A 154 0.61 22.51 -4.59
N ALA A 155 -0.57 23.11 -4.73
CA ALA A 155 -1.77 22.42 -5.23
C ALA A 155 -1.54 21.68 -6.56
N LYS A 156 -0.80 22.29 -7.49
CA LYS A 156 -0.46 21.70 -8.80
C LYS A 156 0.51 20.50 -8.72
N ARG A 157 1.15 20.29 -7.57
CA ARG A 157 2.11 19.21 -7.30
C ARG A 157 1.61 18.19 -6.28
N TYR A 158 0.36 18.33 -5.83
CA TYR A 158 -0.21 17.46 -4.80
C TYR A 158 -0.26 15.99 -5.23
N ASP A 159 -0.51 15.70 -6.51
CA ASP A 159 -0.48 14.32 -7.02
C ASP A 159 0.92 13.70 -6.95
N LYS A 160 1.96 14.48 -7.23
CA LYS A 160 3.35 14.03 -7.08
C LYS A 160 3.69 13.77 -5.62
N TYR A 161 3.25 14.64 -4.72
CA TYR A 161 3.41 14.46 -3.27
C TYR A 161 2.70 13.19 -2.75
N LYS A 162 1.47 12.91 -3.21
CA LYS A 162 0.77 11.64 -2.92
C LYS A 162 1.57 10.43 -3.42
N GLN A 163 2.06 10.48 -4.66
CA GLN A 163 2.87 9.39 -5.23
C GLN A 163 4.14 9.12 -4.41
N ILE A 164 4.83 10.17 -3.99
CA ILE A 164 6.03 10.05 -3.14
C ILE A 164 5.69 9.37 -1.82
N ASN A 165 4.65 9.82 -1.13
CA ASN A 165 4.25 9.21 0.14
C ASN A 165 3.80 7.75 -0.01
N ARG A 166 3.04 7.46 -1.07
CA ARG A 166 2.60 6.10 -1.36
C ARG A 166 3.78 5.16 -1.64
N PHE A 167 4.82 5.64 -2.32
CA PHE A 167 6.06 4.91 -2.46
C PHE A 167 6.75 4.67 -1.11
N LEU A 168 6.80 5.67 -0.24
CA LEU A 168 7.38 5.51 1.09
C LEU A 168 6.61 4.51 1.97
N GLU A 169 5.28 4.42 1.83
CA GLU A 169 4.47 3.37 2.50
C GLU A 169 4.96 1.97 2.09
N MET A 170 5.30 1.78 0.81
CA MET A 170 5.82 0.51 0.31
C MET A 170 7.24 0.22 0.79
N ILE A 171 8.06 1.27 1.00
CA ILE A 171 9.38 1.15 1.62
C ILE A 171 9.24 0.79 3.10
N GLU A 172 8.30 1.42 3.82
CA GLU A 172 8.03 1.14 5.23
C GLU A 172 7.63 -0.32 5.45
N ASP A 173 6.76 -0.86 4.60
CA ASP A 173 6.32 -2.26 4.65
C ASP A 173 7.46 -3.29 4.58
N VAL A 174 8.56 -2.97 3.90
CA VAL A 174 9.71 -3.87 3.68
C VAL A 174 10.95 -3.49 4.47
N ALA A 175 10.93 -2.36 5.19
CA ALA A 175 12.09 -1.88 5.92
C ALA A 175 12.59 -2.89 6.97
N GLY A 176 11.66 -3.67 7.55
CA GLY A 176 11.99 -4.75 8.50
C GLY A 176 12.70 -5.95 7.87
N ASP A 177 12.58 -6.15 6.56
CA ASP A 177 13.24 -7.23 5.83
C ASP A 177 14.67 -6.86 5.39
N LEU A 178 15.05 -5.58 5.54
CA LEU A 178 16.40 -5.11 5.26
C LEU A 178 17.37 -5.52 6.38
N PRO A 179 18.62 -5.88 6.05
CA PRO A 179 19.63 -6.24 7.05
C PRO A 179 19.90 -5.12 8.06
N GLN A 180 20.04 -5.46 9.33
CA GLN A 180 20.27 -4.50 10.41
C GLN A 180 21.74 -4.49 10.86
N GLY A 181 22.16 -3.40 11.52
CA GLY A 181 23.47 -3.31 12.18
C GLY A 181 24.67 -3.10 11.24
N ARG A 182 24.44 -2.70 9.99
CA ARG A 182 25.50 -2.29 9.04
C ARG A 182 24.96 -1.32 7.99
N PRO A 183 25.83 -0.62 7.25
CA PRO A 183 25.40 0.17 6.09
C PRO A 183 24.66 -0.67 5.05
N LEU A 184 23.53 -0.15 4.58
CA LEU A 184 22.76 -0.72 3.48
C LEU A 184 23.23 -0.16 2.14
N THR A 185 23.29 -1.00 1.13
CA THR A 185 23.54 -0.57 -0.25
C THR A 185 22.27 -0.66 -1.07
N ILE A 186 21.86 0.45 -1.68
CA ILE A 186 20.62 0.55 -2.45
C ILE A 186 20.95 1.06 -3.85
N VAL A 187 20.36 0.46 -4.87
CA VAL A 187 20.50 0.92 -6.25
C VAL A 187 19.14 1.20 -6.87
N ASP A 188 19.01 2.35 -7.52
CA ASP A 188 17.81 2.78 -8.24
C ASP A 188 18.09 2.90 -9.74
N PHE A 189 17.45 2.04 -10.54
CA PHE A 189 17.63 1.96 -11.99
C PHE A 189 16.58 2.75 -12.74
N GLY A 190 17.03 3.58 -13.67
CA GLY A 190 16.16 4.51 -14.38
C GLY A 190 15.58 5.53 -13.41
N CYS A 191 16.45 6.10 -12.57
CA CYS A 191 16.02 6.98 -11.49
C CYS A 191 15.37 8.28 -12.00
N GLY A 192 15.58 8.65 -13.27
CA GLY A 192 15.00 9.83 -13.89
C GLY A 192 15.31 11.08 -13.05
N LYS A 193 14.32 11.94 -12.86
CA LYS A 193 14.44 13.14 -12.00
C LYS A 193 14.56 12.82 -10.49
N SER A 194 14.66 11.55 -10.12
CA SER A 194 15.03 11.04 -8.80
C SER A 194 14.14 11.44 -7.62
N TYR A 195 12.91 11.91 -7.85
CA TYR A 195 11.95 12.22 -6.77
C TYR A 195 11.84 11.10 -5.73
N LEU A 196 11.78 9.86 -6.20
CA LEU A 196 11.59 8.67 -5.36
C LEU A 196 12.90 8.21 -4.73
N THR A 197 14.04 8.35 -5.43
CA THR A 197 15.37 8.14 -4.87
C THR A 197 15.66 9.08 -3.70
N PHE A 198 15.37 10.38 -3.86
CA PHE A 198 15.53 11.38 -2.80
C PHE A 198 14.58 11.12 -1.63
N ALA A 199 13.33 10.74 -1.92
CA ALA A 199 12.37 10.39 -0.88
C ALA A 199 12.83 9.18 -0.06
N LEU A 200 13.28 8.11 -0.73
CA LEU A 200 13.80 6.91 -0.08
C LEU A 200 15.02 7.22 0.78
N TYR A 201 15.99 7.98 0.24
CA TYR A 201 17.17 8.38 0.99
C TYR A 201 16.79 9.22 2.22
N HIS A 202 15.92 10.21 2.04
CA HIS A 202 15.47 11.07 3.13
C HIS A 202 14.78 10.25 4.22
N TYR A 203 13.82 9.40 3.87
CA TYR A 203 13.10 8.59 4.84
C TYR A 203 14.00 7.61 5.59
N LEU A 204 14.78 6.80 4.87
CA LEU A 204 15.60 5.76 5.51
C LEU A 204 16.81 6.36 6.25
N SER A 205 17.46 7.39 5.72
CA SER A 205 18.66 7.95 6.34
C SER A 205 18.37 9.07 7.32
N VAL A 206 17.51 10.04 6.96
CA VAL A 206 17.25 11.22 7.79
C VAL A 206 16.19 10.95 8.86
N GLU A 207 15.04 10.38 8.48
CA GLU A 207 13.94 10.12 9.42
C GLU A 207 14.17 8.85 10.26
N ARG A 208 14.69 7.77 9.65
CA ARG A 208 14.93 6.48 10.33
C ARG A 208 16.35 6.32 10.87
N GLY A 209 17.28 7.21 10.54
CA GLY A 209 18.67 7.18 11.04
C GLY A 209 19.50 6.00 10.52
N MET A 210 19.12 5.38 9.39
CA MET A 210 19.86 4.26 8.83
C MET A 210 21.10 4.73 8.07
N GLU A 211 22.19 3.99 8.20
CA GLU A 211 23.38 4.19 7.37
C GLU A 211 23.14 3.58 5.98
N LEU A 212 23.17 4.42 4.94
CA LEU A 212 22.92 4.00 3.56
C LEU A 212 24.09 4.34 2.66
N LYS A 213 24.18 3.64 1.55
CA LYS A 213 24.88 4.01 0.31
C LYS A 213 23.89 3.82 -0.82
N VAL A 214 23.47 4.92 -1.45
CA VAL A 214 22.47 4.90 -2.51
C VAL A 214 23.11 5.32 -3.82
N VAL A 215 22.91 4.52 -4.87
CA VAL A 215 23.36 4.81 -6.23
C VAL A 215 22.14 4.90 -7.15
N GLY A 216 21.91 6.06 -7.75
CA GLY A 216 20.93 6.23 -8.83
C GLY A 216 21.62 6.17 -10.19
N LEU A 217 21.09 5.35 -11.10
CA LEU A 217 21.61 5.17 -12.45
C LEU A 217 20.56 5.61 -13.49
N ASP A 218 21.01 6.38 -14.47
CA ASP A 218 20.21 6.79 -15.63
C ASP A 218 21.12 6.96 -16.86
N LEU A 219 20.54 6.83 -18.04
CA LEU A 219 21.26 6.99 -19.31
C LEU A 219 21.50 8.46 -19.67
N LYS A 220 20.72 9.38 -19.08
CA LYS A 220 20.73 10.80 -19.43
C LYS A 220 21.68 11.60 -18.55
N ALA A 221 22.78 12.08 -19.14
CA ALA A 221 23.81 12.85 -18.43
C ALA A 221 23.28 14.15 -17.80
N ASP A 222 22.38 14.87 -18.47
CA ASP A 222 21.76 16.10 -17.96
C ASP A 222 20.90 15.84 -16.72
N VAL A 223 20.20 14.70 -16.69
CA VAL A 223 19.41 14.25 -15.54
C VAL A 223 20.34 13.93 -14.35
N ILE A 224 21.42 13.20 -14.60
CA ILE A 224 22.39 12.83 -13.57
C ILE A 224 23.12 14.05 -13.00
N GLU A 225 23.51 15.01 -13.84
CA GLU A 225 24.12 16.27 -13.40
C GLU A 225 23.17 17.03 -12.46
N HIS A 226 21.90 17.19 -12.86
CA HIS A 226 20.91 17.87 -12.04
C HIS A 226 20.71 17.18 -10.68
N CYS A 227 20.59 15.85 -10.67
CA CYS A 227 20.41 15.09 -9.43
C CYS A 227 21.66 15.14 -8.54
N SER A 228 22.85 15.12 -9.13
CA SER A 228 24.12 15.25 -8.39
C SER A 228 24.26 16.62 -7.73
N LEU A 229 23.94 17.70 -8.44
CA LEU A 229 23.94 19.05 -7.88
C LEU A 229 22.95 19.19 -6.73
N LEU A 230 21.76 18.59 -6.86
CA LEU A 230 20.76 18.60 -5.79
C LEU A 230 21.21 17.79 -4.57
N ALA A 231 21.78 16.60 -4.75
CA ALA A 231 22.33 15.80 -3.65
C ALA A 231 23.42 16.55 -2.88
N ASN A 232 24.32 17.24 -3.60
CA ASN A 232 25.34 18.09 -3.00
C ASN A 232 24.75 19.27 -2.23
N LYS A 233 23.75 19.96 -2.81
CA LYS A 233 23.05 21.08 -2.15
C LYS A 233 22.38 20.65 -0.84
N LEU A 234 21.84 19.42 -0.81
CA LEU A 234 21.19 18.82 0.37
C LEU A 234 22.18 18.17 1.35
N ALA A 235 23.48 18.16 1.03
CA ALA A 235 24.53 17.45 1.77
C ALA A 235 24.26 15.94 1.94
N TYR A 236 23.62 15.30 0.95
CA TYR A 236 23.35 13.86 0.94
C TYR A 236 24.58 13.09 0.45
N ASN A 237 25.65 13.09 1.26
CA ASN A 237 26.98 12.59 0.89
C ASN A 237 27.02 11.11 0.48
N ASN A 238 26.04 10.32 0.92
CA ASN A 238 25.94 8.90 0.61
C ASN A 238 24.93 8.60 -0.52
N LEU A 239 24.41 9.62 -1.18
CA LEU A 239 23.59 9.51 -2.39
C LEU A 239 24.41 9.95 -3.60
N ARG A 240 24.63 9.03 -4.53
CA ARG A 240 25.40 9.28 -5.76
C ARG A 240 24.55 8.99 -6.98
N PHE A 241 24.75 9.78 -8.03
CA PHE A 241 24.12 9.58 -9.32
C PHE A 241 25.19 9.36 -10.37
N LEU A 242 25.01 8.34 -11.20
CA LEU A 242 25.97 7.92 -12.21
C LEU A 242 25.27 7.77 -13.57
N VAL A 243 25.98 8.14 -14.63
CA VAL A 243 25.53 7.87 -16.00
C VAL A 243 25.92 6.45 -16.33
N GLY A 244 24.94 5.60 -16.65
CA GLY A 244 25.23 4.21 -16.97
C GLY A 244 23.99 3.36 -17.21
N ASP A 245 24.19 2.28 -17.94
CA ASP A 245 23.20 1.21 -18.11
C ASP A 245 23.32 0.22 -16.94
N ILE A 246 22.18 -0.33 -16.51
CA ILE A 246 22.12 -1.43 -15.56
C ILE A 246 23.00 -2.60 -16.01
N ALA A 247 22.94 -2.96 -17.30
CA ALA A 247 23.61 -4.13 -17.84
C ALA A 247 25.13 -4.08 -17.59
N ASP A 248 25.72 -2.90 -17.71
CA ASP A 248 27.18 -2.69 -17.65
C ASP A 248 27.70 -2.29 -16.26
N TYR A 249 26.82 -2.02 -15.30
CA TYR A 249 27.22 -1.52 -13.98
C TYR A 249 27.72 -2.62 -13.03
N ASP A 250 29.03 -2.82 -12.94
CA ASP A 250 29.64 -3.90 -12.13
C ASP A 250 30.48 -3.43 -10.94
N GLU A 251 30.30 -2.17 -10.51
CA GLU A 251 31.05 -1.60 -9.38
C GLU A 251 30.69 -2.21 -8.01
N LEU A 252 29.58 -2.96 -7.94
CA LEU A 252 29.07 -3.56 -6.72
C LEU A 252 28.97 -5.08 -6.86
N ASN A 253 29.38 -5.78 -5.80
CA ASN A 253 29.23 -7.24 -5.69
C ASN A 253 28.05 -7.66 -4.80
N ARG A 254 27.42 -6.70 -4.13
CA ARG A 254 26.29 -6.92 -3.23
C ARG A 254 25.45 -5.66 -3.12
N VAL A 255 24.13 -5.84 -3.20
CA VAL A 255 23.12 -4.79 -3.02
C VAL A 255 22.07 -5.35 -2.07
N ASP A 256 21.53 -4.51 -1.19
CA ASP A 256 20.51 -4.90 -0.21
C ASP A 256 19.11 -4.61 -0.71
N MET A 257 18.95 -3.52 -1.47
CA MET A 257 17.69 -3.14 -2.08
C MET A 257 17.90 -2.67 -3.53
N VAL A 258 17.11 -3.20 -4.45
CA VAL A 258 17.03 -2.69 -5.82
C VAL A 258 15.66 -2.08 -6.06
N VAL A 259 15.67 -0.86 -6.59
CA VAL A 259 14.48 -0.12 -7.01
C VAL A 259 14.55 0.09 -8.52
N THR A 260 13.45 -0.14 -9.23
CA THR A 260 13.36 0.11 -10.68
C THR A 260 11.95 0.54 -11.04
N LEU A 261 11.74 1.85 -11.26
CA LEU A 261 10.39 2.41 -11.37
C LEU A 261 10.01 2.86 -12.78
N HIS A 262 11.01 3.06 -13.63
CA HIS A 262 10.85 3.53 -15.00
C HIS A 262 11.66 2.73 -16.02
N ALA A 263 12.28 1.61 -15.63
CA ALA A 263 12.82 0.68 -16.60
C ALA A 263 11.67 0.02 -17.35
N CYS A 264 11.67 0.13 -18.69
CA CYS A 264 10.62 -0.43 -19.53
C CYS A 264 11.14 -1.65 -20.31
N ASP A 265 10.22 -2.53 -20.68
CA ASP A 265 10.46 -3.75 -21.44
C ASP A 265 11.56 -4.63 -20.79
N THR A 266 12.51 -5.15 -21.58
CA THR A 266 13.59 -6.02 -21.08
C THR A 266 14.57 -5.32 -20.13
N ALA A 267 14.57 -3.99 -20.04
CA ALA A 267 15.36 -3.28 -19.03
C ALA A 267 14.86 -3.56 -17.62
N THR A 268 13.55 -3.81 -17.44
CA THR A 268 13.02 -4.32 -16.17
C THR A 268 13.64 -5.67 -15.84
N ASP A 269 13.71 -6.58 -16.81
CA ASP A 269 14.24 -7.93 -16.61
C ASP A 269 15.74 -7.94 -16.32
N ALA A 270 16.52 -7.09 -17.01
CA ALA A 270 17.94 -6.90 -16.69
C ALA A 270 18.15 -6.40 -15.25
N ALA A 271 17.30 -5.47 -14.78
CA ALA A 271 17.37 -5.00 -13.40
C ALA A 271 16.98 -6.09 -12.39
N LEU A 272 15.96 -6.91 -12.69
CA LEU A 272 15.56 -8.03 -11.85
C LEU A 272 16.65 -9.10 -11.77
N GLU A 273 17.24 -9.47 -12.91
CA GLU A 273 18.34 -10.44 -12.97
C GLU A 273 19.53 -9.97 -12.13
N LYS A 274 19.96 -8.73 -12.29
CA LYS A 274 21.10 -8.19 -11.56
C LYS A 274 20.83 -8.08 -10.06
N ALA A 275 19.61 -7.71 -9.68
CA ALA A 275 19.16 -7.72 -8.28
C ALA A 275 19.25 -9.13 -7.66
N VAL A 276 18.84 -10.16 -8.40
CA VAL A 276 18.96 -11.56 -7.98
C VAL A 276 20.42 -11.95 -7.81
N ARG A 277 21.29 -11.61 -8.78
CA ARG A 277 22.72 -11.94 -8.74
C ARG A 277 23.47 -11.24 -7.61
N TRP A 278 23.15 -9.98 -7.33
CA TRP A 278 23.67 -9.27 -6.15
C TRP A 278 23.12 -9.78 -4.82
N GLY A 279 22.13 -10.66 -4.87
CA GLY A 279 21.53 -11.28 -3.72
C GLY A 279 20.71 -10.32 -2.87
N ALA A 280 20.05 -9.35 -3.51
CA ALA A 280 19.23 -8.32 -2.86
C ALA A 280 18.26 -8.91 -1.83
N SER A 281 18.14 -8.25 -0.68
CA SER A 281 17.12 -8.61 0.31
C SER A 281 15.73 -8.18 -0.15
N VAL A 282 15.64 -7.04 -0.84
CA VAL A 282 14.38 -6.47 -1.31
C VAL A 282 14.51 -5.96 -2.74
N ILE A 283 13.49 -6.23 -3.56
CA ILE A 283 13.36 -5.73 -4.93
C ILE A 283 12.00 -5.05 -5.05
N LEU A 284 11.99 -3.78 -5.46
CA LEU A 284 10.76 -3.05 -5.80
C LEU A 284 10.83 -2.61 -7.26
N SER A 285 9.96 -3.16 -8.09
CA SER A 285 9.95 -2.94 -9.53
C SER A 285 8.57 -2.51 -10.02
N VAL A 286 8.49 -1.39 -10.75
CA VAL A 286 7.26 -0.92 -11.42
C VAL A 286 7.46 -1.02 -12.94
N PRO A 287 7.02 -2.12 -13.56
CA PRO A 287 7.11 -2.28 -15.02
C PRO A 287 6.19 -1.27 -15.76
N CYS A 288 6.79 -0.30 -16.45
CA CYS A 288 6.07 0.80 -17.11
C CYS A 288 5.46 0.46 -18.47
N CYS A 289 6.21 -0.18 -19.36
CA CYS A 289 5.79 -0.57 -20.71
C CYS A 289 6.35 -1.96 -20.98
N GLN A 290 5.58 -2.84 -21.64
CA GLN A 290 5.95 -4.25 -21.81
C GLN A 290 5.44 -4.71 -23.16
N HIS A 291 6.36 -5.10 -24.03
CA HIS A 291 6.05 -5.54 -25.39
C HIS A 291 6.66 -6.90 -25.69
N GLU A 292 7.60 -7.39 -24.88
CA GLU A 292 8.26 -8.68 -25.05
C GLU A 292 7.27 -9.81 -25.40
N LEU A 293 6.23 -10.01 -24.56
CA LEU A 293 5.27 -11.08 -24.79
C LEU A 293 4.25 -10.77 -25.89
N PHE A 294 4.09 -9.51 -26.30
CA PHE A 294 3.06 -9.12 -27.27
C PHE A 294 3.26 -9.80 -28.63
N SER A 295 4.53 -9.95 -29.06
CA SER A 295 4.86 -10.65 -30.31
C SER A 295 4.97 -12.16 -30.16
N GLN A 296 5.05 -12.68 -28.93
CA GLN A 296 5.29 -14.10 -28.66
C GLN A 296 4.01 -14.87 -28.33
N VAL A 297 3.05 -14.21 -27.67
CA VAL A 297 1.88 -14.88 -27.13
C VAL A 297 1.04 -15.50 -28.24
N ASP A 298 0.98 -16.82 -28.20
CA ASP A 298 0.18 -17.65 -29.09
C ASP A 298 -0.44 -18.80 -28.30
N ALA A 299 -1.77 -18.73 -28.16
CA ALA A 299 -2.57 -19.69 -27.43
C ALA A 299 -3.97 -19.76 -28.07
N PRO A 300 -4.30 -20.82 -28.84
CA PRO A 300 -5.56 -20.92 -29.57
C PRO A 300 -6.82 -20.76 -28.70
N ALA A 301 -6.74 -21.19 -27.43
CA ALA A 301 -7.84 -21.04 -26.47
C ALA A 301 -8.11 -19.57 -26.08
N LEU A 302 -7.16 -18.67 -26.30
CA LEU A 302 -7.26 -17.24 -25.99
C LEU A 302 -7.53 -16.39 -27.24
N GLU A 303 -7.79 -16.97 -28.41
CA GLU A 303 -7.99 -16.22 -29.65
C GLU A 303 -9.04 -15.09 -29.55
N PRO A 304 -10.19 -15.24 -28.84
CA PRO A 304 -11.13 -14.14 -28.63
C PRO A 304 -10.55 -12.95 -27.87
N LEU A 305 -9.49 -13.16 -27.08
CA LEU A 305 -8.75 -12.13 -26.36
C LEU A 305 -7.60 -11.58 -27.21
N LEU A 306 -6.84 -12.46 -27.87
CA LEU A 306 -5.61 -12.10 -28.59
C LEU A 306 -5.87 -11.45 -29.96
N SER A 307 -7.02 -11.70 -30.59
CA SER A 307 -7.40 -11.11 -31.89
C SER A 307 -7.67 -9.60 -31.83
N HIS A 308 -7.93 -9.05 -30.64
CA HIS A 308 -8.11 -7.60 -30.44
C HIS A 308 -6.83 -6.98 -29.88
N GLY A 309 -6.17 -6.11 -30.66
CA GLY A 309 -4.86 -5.54 -30.30
C GLY A 309 -4.76 -4.93 -28.90
N ILE A 310 -5.76 -4.15 -28.47
CA ILE A 310 -5.79 -3.55 -27.11
C ILE A 310 -5.91 -4.60 -26.00
N LEU A 311 -6.66 -5.68 -26.24
CA LEU A 311 -6.80 -6.77 -25.27
C LEU A 311 -5.52 -7.62 -25.24
N LYS A 312 -4.94 -7.89 -26.41
CA LYS A 312 -3.64 -8.55 -26.53
C LYS A 312 -2.54 -7.80 -25.80
N GLU A 313 -2.46 -6.47 -25.95
CA GLU A 313 -1.47 -5.62 -25.28
C GLU A 313 -1.61 -5.71 -23.75
N ARG A 314 -2.82 -5.52 -23.23
CA ARG A 314 -3.09 -5.59 -21.79
C ARG A 314 -2.83 -6.97 -21.22
N PHE A 315 -3.26 -8.02 -21.92
CA PHE A 315 -3.02 -9.39 -21.52
C PHE A 315 -1.52 -9.72 -21.50
N SER A 316 -0.79 -9.34 -22.55
CA SER A 316 0.65 -9.60 -22.65
C SER A 316 1.41 -8.91 -21.53
N ALA A 317 1.05 -7.67 -21.18
CA ALA A 317 1.64 -6.97 -20.05
C ALA A 317 1.40 -7.69 -18.72
N LEU A 318 0.15 -8.11 -18.43
CA LEU A 318 -0.18 -8.85 -17.22
C LEU A 318 0.50 -10.23 -17.17
N ALA A 319 0.58 -10.93 -18.30
CA ALA A 319 1.27 -12.20 -18.41
C ALA A 319 2.78 -12.06 -18.17
N THR A 320 3.38 -10.97 -18.65
CA THR A 320 4.81 -10.64 -18.40
C THR A 320 5.06 -10.45 -16.91
N ASP A 321 4.21 -9.68 -16.22
CA ASP A 321 4.37 -9.43 -14.78
C ASP A 321 4.13 -10.71 -13.95
N ALA A 322 3.20 -11.57 -14.37
CA ALA A 322 3.00 -12.88 -13.75
C ALA A 322 4.22 -13.80 -13.92
N ILE A 323 4.83 -13.82 -15.11
CA ILE A 323 6.07 -14.55 -15.40
C ILE A 323 7.20 -14.07 -14.51
N ARG A 324 7.42 -12.75 -14.42
CA ARG A 324 8.47 -12.16 -13.57
C ARG A 324 8.27 -12.50 -12.10
N ALA A 325 7.06 -12.33 -11.59
CA ALA A 325 6.75 -12.65 -10.21
C ALA A 325 7.00 -14.13 -9.91
N LYS A 326 6.60 -15.02 -10.83
CA LYS A 326 6.78 -16.46 -10.64
C LYS A 326 8.24 -16.89 -10.74
N LEU A 327 9.02 -16.29 -11.63
CA LEU A 327 10.46 -16.52 -11.72
C LEU A 327 11.17 -16.07 -10.44
N LEU A 328 10.82 -14.90 -9.89
CA LEU A 328 11.35 -14.44 -8.60
C LEU A 328 10.99 -15.42 -7.46
N ASP A 329 9.77 -15.97 -7.46
CA ASP A 329 9.38 -17.03 -6.51
C ASP A 329 10.29 -18.27 -6.62
N VAL A 330 10.58 -18.73 -7.84
CA VAL A 330 11.49 -19.85 -8.09
C VAL A 330 12.92 -19.52 -7.64
N LEU A 331 13.35 -18.27 -7.83
CA LEU A 331 14.67 -17.75 -7.45
C LEU A 331 14.81 -17.42 -5.95
N GLY A 332 13.82 -17.78 -5.12
CA GLY A 332 13.92 -17.66 -3.67
C GLY A 332 13.47 -16.31 -3.09
N TYR A 333 12.53 -15.65 -3.75
CA TYR A 333 11.89 -14.43 -3.26
C TYR A 333 10.40 -14.64 -3.02
N LYS A 334 9.88 -14.11 -1.93
CA LYS A 334 8.43 -13.99 -1.72
C LYS A 334 7.92 -12.79 -2.50
N THR A 335 7.21 -13.04 -3.60
CA THR A 335 6.76 -11.98 -4.50
C THR A 335 5.29 -11.59 -4.27
N GLN A 336 5.00 -10.31 -4.40
CA GLN A 336 3.67 -9.72 -4.31
C GLN A 336 3.49 -8.68 -5.42
N LEU A 337 2.34 -8.73 -6.08
CA LEU A 337 1.91 -7.73 -7.05
C LEU A 337 0.92 -6.77 -6.36
N LEU A 338 1.26 -5.49 -6.29
CA LEU A 338 0.52 -4.47 -5.54
C LEU A 338 0.16 -3.30 -6.45
N GLU A 339 -0.93 -2.62 -6.13
CA GLU A 339 -1.29 -1.37 -6.80
C GLU A 339 -0.45 -0.21 -6.24
N PHE A 340 0.29 0.47 -7.13
CA PHE A 340 1.22 1.53 -6.77
C PHE A 340 0.51 2.85 -6.46
N ILE A 341 -0.11 3.48 -7.43
CA ILE A 341 -0.85 4.75 -7.31
C ILE A 341 -2.32 4.55 -7.69
N ASP A 342 -3.15 5.58 -7.86
CA ASP A 342 -4.51 5.39 -8.40
C ASP A 342 -4.47 5.33 -9.93
N MET A 343 -5.34 4.51 -10.56
CA MET A 343 -5.43 4.37 -12.03
C MET A 343 -5.68 5.68 -12.78
N GLU A 344 -6.13 6.74 -12.09
CA GLU A 344 -6.30 8.09 -12.65
C GLU A 344 -5.00 8.68 -13.21
N HIS A 345 -3.84 8.17 -12.80
CA HIS A 345 -2.53 8.69 -13.18
C HIS A 345 -1.79 7.85 -14.23
N THR A 346 -2.12 6.57 -14.39
CA THR A 346 -1.47 5.67 -15.37
C THR A 346 -2.28 4.39 -15.57
N PRO A 347 -2.41 3.87 -16.82
CA PRO A 347 -3.03 2.58 -17.08
C PRO A 347 -2.18 1.39 -16.60
N LYS A 348 -0.89 1.60 -16.30
CA LYS A 348 0.02 0.59 -15.73
C LYS A 348 0.42 1.00 -14.32
N ASN A 349 0.00 0.18 -13.36
CA ASN A 349 -0.04 0.57 -11.96
C ASN A 349 0.36 -0.55 -10.99
N ILE A 350 0.99 -1.61 -11.51
CA ILE A 350 1.40 -2.77 -10.73
C ILE A 350 2.86 -2.58 -10.30
N MET A 351 3.13 -2.73 -9.01
CA MET A 351 4.46 -2.89 -8.45
C MET A 351 4.69 -4.35 -8.10
N ILE A 352 5.81 -4.90 -8.57
CA ILE A 352 6.40 -6.15 -8.11
C ILE A 352 7.22 -5.85 -6.86
N ARG A 353 6.78 -6.39 -5.73
CA ARG A 353 7.52 -6.40 -4.46
C ARG A 353 8.03 -7.80 -4.21
N ALA A 354 9.34 -7.98 -4.18
CA ALA A 354 9.97 -9.26 -3.92
C ALA A 354 10.92 -9.14 -2.73
N VAL A 355 10.68 -9.95 -1.69
CA VAL A 355 11.50 -10.00 -0.48
C VAL A 355 12.19 -11.36 -0.43
N LYS A 356 13.50 -11.38 -0.23
CA LYS A 356 14.28 -12.62 -0.19
C LYS A 356 13.79 -13.53 0.93
N GLY A 357 13.40 -14.76 0.58
CA GLY A 357 12.79 -15.69 1.50
C GLY A 357 12.21 -16.90 0.77
N SER A 358 12.13 -18.05 1.44
CA SER A 358 11.60 -19.26 0.79
C SER A 358 10.12 -19.10 0.45
N SER A 359 9.80 -19.15 -0.85
CA SER A 359 8.44 -19.15 -1.40
C SER A 359 7.77 -20.53 -1.40
N GLY A 360 8.39 -21.51 -0.74
CA GLY A 360 7.89 -22.87 -0.62
C GLY A 360 8.60 -23.85 -1.54
N ASP A 361 7.85 -24.82 -2.07
CA ASP A 361 8.35 -25.90 -2.90
C ASP A 361 8.74 -25.41 -4.32
N THR A 362 10.05 -25.22 -4.53
CA THR A 362 10.62 -24.77 -5.82
C THR A 362 10.21 -25.67 -6.99
N ALA A 363 10.09 -27.00 -6.80
CA ALA A 363 9.71 -27.90 -7.88
C ALA A 363 8.25 -27.69 -8.30
N ARG A 364 7.35 -27.44 -7.34
CA ARG A 364 5.97 -27.03 -7.64
C ARG A 364 5.92 -25.68 -8.34
N LEU A 365 6.66 -24.68 -7.85
CA LEU A 365 6.68 -23.33 -8.45
C LEU A 365 7.19 -23.38 -9.90
N TRP A 366 8.24 -24.16 -10.17
CA TRP A 366 8.81 -24.34 -11.50
C TRP A 366 7.87 -25.08 -12.46
N ARG A 367 7.07 -26.06 -11.99
CA ARG A 367 5.98 -26.65 -12.79
C ARG A 367 4.91 -25.64 -13.17
N GLU A 368 4.44 -24.88 -12.20
CA GLU A 368 3.40 -23.87 -12.43
C GLU A 368 3.89 -22.83 -13.44
N TYR A 369 5.14 -22.37 -13.29
CA TYR A 369 5.79 -21.48 -14.23
C TYR A 369 5.91 -22.09 -15.64
N THR A 370 6.49 -23.27 -15.77
CA THR A 370 6.76 -23.89 -17.09
C THR A 370 5.47 -24.26 -17.82
N ALA A 371 4.42 -24.66 -17.09
CA ALA A 371 3.09 -24.88 -17.67
C ALA A 371 2.49 -23.58 -18.22
N PHE A 372 2.54 -22.48 -17.47
CA PHE A 372 2.05 -21.18 -17.91
C PHE A 372 2.85 -20.62 -19.09
N ARG A 373 4.18 -20.66 -19.01
CA ARG A 373 5.07 -20.24 -20.09
C ARG A 373 4.80 -21.01 -21.38
N SER A 374 4.72 -22.35 -21.28
CA SER A 374 4.47 -23.21 -22.44
C SER A 374 3.07 -22.99 -23.03
N PHE A 375 2.05 -22.78 -22.19
CA PHE A 375 0.71 -22.46 -22.64
C PHE A 375 0.64 -21.17 -23.46
N LEU A 376 1.48 -20.18 -23.13
CA LEU A 376 1.55 -18.91 -23.84
C LEU A 376 2.53 -18.91 -25.02
N SER A 377 3.26 -20.01 -25.26
CA SER A 377 4.37 -20.05 -26.22
C SER A 377 5.45 -18.99 -25.96
N ALA A 378 5.66 -18.64 -24.69
CA ALA A 378 6.55 -17.54 -24.29
C ALA A 378 8.03 -17.98 -24.21
N SER A 379 8.94 -17.08 -24.57
CA SER A 379 10.39 -17.16 -24.37
C SER A 379 10.89 -15.91 -23.63
N PRO A 380 10.71 -15.85 -22.29
CA PRO A 380 11.00 -14.63 -21.52
C PRO A 380 12.50 -14.38 -21.34
N TYR A 381 12.92 -13.12 -21.44
CA TYR A 381 14.30 -12.66 -21.24
C TYR A 381 14.80 -13.04 -19.85
N LEU A 382 14.02 -12.77 -18.80
CA LEU A 382 14.43 -13.03 -17.41
C LEU A 382 14.76 -14.51 -17.17
N GLU A 383 14.00 -15.42 -17.79
CA GLU A 383 14.29 -16.85 -17.70
C GLU A 383 15.64 -17.19 -18.34
N ASN A 384 15.89 -16.64 -19.54
CA ASN A 384 17.14 -16.85 -20.25
C ASN A 384 18.34 -16.27 -19.50
N ALA A 385 18.18 -15.06 -18.94
CA ALA A 385 19.22 -14.36 -18.21
C ALA A 385 19.57 -15.05 -16.87
N CYS A 386 18.60 -15.71 -16.23
CA CYS A 386 18.77 -16.43 -14.96
C CYS A 386 18.91 -17.96 -15.13
N ARG A 387 19.16 -18.47 -16.36
CA ARG A 387 19.11 -19.91 -16.65
C ARG A 387 20.02 -20.76 -15.76
N ASP A 388 21.19 -20.25 -15.40
CA ASP A 388 22.15 -20.89 -14.50
C ASP A 388 21.65 -21.01 -13.05
N LEU A 389 20.69 -20.18 -12.65
CA LEU A 389 20.10 -20.14 -11.31
C LEU A 389 18.77 -20.91 -11.21
N LEU A 390 18.22 -21.33 -12.34
CA LEU A 390 16.93 -22.03 -12.41
C LEU A 390 17.13 -23.56 -12.40
N PRO A 391 16.10 -24.35 -12.00
CA PRO A 391 16.19 -25.81 -12.03
C PRO A 391 16.50 -26.33 -13.44
N GLN A 392 17.51 -27.20 -13.57
CA GLN A 392 17.96 -27.75 -14.87
C GLN A 392 17.36 -29.14 -15.14
N GLY A 393 16.84 -29.35 -16.36
CA GLY A 393 16.37 -30.65 -16.87
C GLY A 393 15.07 -31.17 -16.24
N GLU A 394 14.65 -32.39 -16.61
CA GLU A 394 13.51 -33.14 -16.04
C GLU A 394 13.71 -33.54 -14.56
N GLN A 395 14.41 -32.73 -13.76
CA GLN A 395 14.35 -32.82 -12.30
C GLN A 395 13.18 -31.98 -11.81
N ILE A 396 12.00 -32.41 -12.24
CA ILE A 396 10.69 -32.15 -11.64
C ILE A 396 9.82 -33.39 -11.79
#